data_AF-A0A1M3KX48-F1
#
_entry.id   AF-A0A1M3KX48-F1
#
_cell.length_a   1.000
_cell.length_b   1.000
_cell.length_c   1.000
_cell.angle_alpha   90.00
_cell.angle_beta   90.00
_cell.angle_gamma   90.00
#
_symmetry.space_group_name_H-M   'P 1'
#
loop_
_entity.id
_entity.type
_entity.pdbx_description
1 polymer ?
#
loop_
_entity_poly.entity_id
_entity_poly.type
_entity_poly.pdbx_seq_one_letter_code
_entity_poly.pdbx_strand_id
1 'polypeptide(L)'
;MVRRGNIMKRSILVCATVLTTAAGMATAQVSEQTVQTLRVEDPSNPMNSIRLQPPTGITSYALTWPASLTAGTWTFVINGSTGTMSWVDPTTLGNGPVEIASSGNYNLRRVAALNNIAPTGIGQYANDFSGSRSAAGRTATGQYSAILGGNDNLASGQYSLVVGGNSNGATGQYSLAVGGNSNLASAQYSLVGGGQSNQATNSYALVLGGQSNTASANASVVVGGQSNANSSSLGFIGGGNNNTSIGNKAIIVGGQSNTNTANIGFLGGGASNNVSGNIAVVVGGQSNAAAGDRAAAVGGQGNSASGGLSFVGGGETNTAGANYSAVLGGQNNVASSQYSSVLGGQNLTLSANNTAGFNSGSAMTISTANTVAFGNNNIWLANNNNTASELRFYEPTATTGAFPPSGVNYAGFKAAPTMADDNTYTLPASVGNVNDVLVMDTKTGNNATMKWASVANVLSVTGYPSVQANVPAATDNVTLDAAQYSAFYIQSDNGVGGDDDILSIINPTPGQVIYVYWANDTQNDVTIAGIPFVVPNGADVGVTLIYLNGGWRCVGSFVQP
;
A
#
# COMPACT_ATOMS: atom_id res chain seq x y z
N MET A 1 1.17 5.99 61.08
CA MET A 1 0.23 4.88 61.39
C MET A 1 0.46 3.80 60.35
N VAL A 2 1.14 2.68 60.64
CA VAL A 2 0.58 1.43 61.24
C VAL A 2 -0.54 0.90 60.31
N ARG A 3 -0.49 -0.27 59.64
CA ARG A 3 -0.15 -1.62 60.14
C ARG A 3 -0.02 -2.65 58.99
N ARG A 4 0.79 -3.69 59.24
CA ARG A 4 0.86 -5.00 58.56
C ARG A 4 -0.42 -5.85 58.72
N GLY A 5 -0.56 -6.86 57.86
CA GLY A 5 -1.40 -8.08 58.03
C GLY A 5 -2.53 -8.15 56.99
N ASN A 6 -2.92 -9.27 56.37
CA ASN A 6 -2.74 -10.68 56.71
C ASN A 6 -2.84 -11.58 55.45
N ILE A 7 -2.12 -12.69 55.52
CA ILE A 7 -2.20 -13.86 54.66
C ILE A 7 -3.52 -14.61 54.96
N MET A 8 -4.27 -14.98 53.93
CA MET A 8 -5.45 -15.84 54.05
C MET A 8 -5.05 -17.27 54.46
N LYS A 9 -5.48 -17.70 55.66
CA LYS A 9 -5.58 -19.11 56.03
C LYS A 9 -6.86 -19.67 55.41
N ARG A 10 -6.76 -20.70 54.57
CA ARG A 10 -7.90 -21.58 54.24
C ARG A 10 -7.93 -22.73 55.25
N SER A 11 -8.98 -22.77 56.05
CA SER A 11 -9.32 -23.90 56.93
C SER A 11 -10.22 -24.87 56.17
N ILE A 12 -9.84 -26.15 56.11
CA ILE A 12 -10.74 -27.23 55.69
C ILE A 12 -11.35 -27.84 56.96
N LEU A 13 -12.68 -27.81 57.00
CA LEU A 13 -13.55 -28.42 58.00
C LEU A 13 -13.72 -29.91 57.63
N VAL A 14 -13.39 -30.83 58.53
CA VAL A 14 -13.77 -32.25 58.40
C VAL A 14 -14.61 -32.66 59.60
N CYS A 15 -15.79 -33.17 59.28
CA CYS A 15 -16.84 -33.65 60.17
C CYS A 15 -16.35 -34.86 60.99
N ALA A 16 -16.57 -34.84 62.30
CA ALA A 16 -16.33 -35.98 63.19
C ALA A 16 -17.66 -36.69 63.45
N THR A 17 -17.73 -37.99 63.12
CA THR A 17 -18.77 -38.88 63.63
C THR A 17 -18.14 -39.78 64.68
N VAL A 18 -18.53 -39.59 65.93
CA VAL A 18 -18.12 -40.42 67.07
C VAL A 18 -19.20 -41.48 67.29
N LEU A 19 -18.84 -42.76 67.23
CA LEU A 19 -19.57 -43.83 67.90
C LEU A 19 -18.71 -44.33 69.07
N THR A 20 -19.15 -44.05 70.29
CA THR A 20 -18.54 -44.56 71.52
C THR A 20 -19.13 -45.92 71.88
N THR A 21 -18.30 -46.87 72.32
CA THR A 21 -18.52 -47.57 73.61
C THR A 21 -17.20 -47.98 74.26
N ALA A 22 -17.11 -47.61 75.54
CA ALA A 22 -16.27 -48.11 76.63
C ALA A 22 -14.73 -47.88 76.64
N ALA A 23 -14.37 -46.86 77.44
CA ALA A 23 -13.16 -46.70 78.28
C ALA A 23 -11.81 -46.39 77.61
N GLY A 24 -11.44 -45.09 77.60
CA GLY A 24 -10.05 -44.65 77.57
C GLY A 24 -9.77 -43.41 76.70
N MET A 25 -9.91 -42.23 77.29
CA MET A 25 -9.39 -40.90 76.90
C MET A 25 -8.92 -40.68 75.44
N ALA A 26 -9.65 -39.80 74.73
CA ALA A 26 -9.19 -39.17 73.50
C ALA A 26 -8.12 -38.10 73.77
N THR A 27 -7.04 -38.11 73.00
CA THR A 27 -6.18 -36.93 72.79
C THR A 27 -6.12 -36.68 71.29
N ALA A 28 -6.69 -35.55 70.85
CA ALA A 28 -6.57 -35.08 69.48
C ALA A 28 -5.14 -34.55 69.26
N GLN A 29 -4.34 -35.22 68.42
CA GLN A 29 -3.08 -34.68 67.92
C GLN A 29 -3.37 -33.88 66.64
N VAL A 30 -3.28 -32.56 66.74
CA VAL A 30 -3.21 -31.66 65.59
C VAL A 30 -1.79 -31.76 65.02
N SER A 31 -1.66 -32.28 63.81
CA SER A 31 -0.38 -32.35 63.10
C SER A 31 -0.11 -31.01 62.40
N GLU A 32 0.71 -30.16 63.00
CA GLU A 32 1.34 -29.04 62.30
C GLU A 32 2.47 -29.59 61.42
N GLN A 33 2.28 -29.58 60.09
CA GLN A 33 3.38 -29.83 59.16
C GLN A 33 4.40 -28.70 59.25
N THR A 34 5.47 -28.93 59.98
CA THR A 34 6.62 -28.02 60.03
C THR A 34 7.52 -28.34 58.85
N VAL A 35 7.63 -27.44 57.87
CA VAL A 35 8.62 -27.55 56.79
C VAL A 35 10.01 -27.33 57.41
N GLN A 36 10.83 -28.39 57.51
CA GLN A 36 12.21 -28.28 57.97
C GLN A 36 13.13 -27.95 56.78
N THR A 37 13.92 -26.88 56.92
CA THR A 37 14.97 -26.51 55.96
C THR A 37 16.27 -27.23 56.33
N LEU A 38 16.89 -27.90 55.35
CA LEU A 38 18.16 -28.62 55.52
C LEU A 38 19.34 -27.67 55.23
N ARG A 39 20.26 -27.49 56.18
CA ARG A 39 21.56 -26.82 55.96
C ARG A 39 22.67 -27.78 56.37
N VAL A 40 23.57 -28.08 55.44
CA VAL A 40 24.78 -28.89 55.71
C VAL A 40 25.96 -27.93 55.77
N GLU A 41 26.59 -27.82 56.93
CA GLU A 41 27.86 -27.11 57.12
C GLU A 41 28.83 -28.04 57.86
N ASP A 42 29.90 -28.46 57.18
CA ASP A 42 31.29 -28.49 57.70
C ASP A 42 32.23 -29.09 56.62
N PRO A 43 33.21 -28.35 56.08
CA PRO A 43 34.18 -28.88 55.11
C PRO A 43 35.34 -29.68 55.75
N SER A 44 35.38 -29.86 57.07
CA SER A 44 36.56 -30.36 57.78
C SER A 44 36.38 -31.65 58.59
N ASN A 45 35.19 -32.27 58.59
CA ASN A 45 34.93 -33.48 59.39
C ASN A 45 33.97 -34.46 58.67
N PRO A 46 34.35 -35.74 58.42
CA PRO A 46 33.45 -36.72 57.80
C PRO A 46 32.47 -37.25 58.85
N MET A 47 31.47 -36.44 59.20
CA MET A 47 30.42 -36.87 60.15
C MET A 47 29.20 -37.40 59.41
N ASN A 48 29.02 -38.71 59.53
CA ASN A 48 27.92 -39.53 59.03
C ASN A 48 26.60 -39.32 59.80
N SER A 49 26.26 -38.09 60.14
CA SER A 49 25.07 -37.81 60.94
C SER A 49 24.40 -36.49 60.56
N ILE A 50 23.09 -36.56 60.33
CA ILE A 50 22.21 -35.38 60.29
C ILE A 50 21.55 -35.28 61.67
N ARG A 51 21.81 -34.19 62.41
CA ARG A 51 21.08 -33.86 63.63
C ARG A 51 19.88 -32.99 63.29
N LEU A 52 18.69 -33.46 63.62
CA LEU A 52 17.46 -32.68 63.56
C LEU A 52 17.13 -32.21 64.98
N GLN A 53 17.18 -30.90 65.21
CA GLN A 53 16.92 -30.31 66.52
C GLN A 53 15.53 -29.66 66.50
N PRO A 54 14.48 -30.32 67.03
CA PRO A 54 13.13 -29.76 67.02
C PRO A 54 13.01 -28.58 68.00
N PRO A 55 12.03 -27.67 67.81
CA PRO A 55 11.71 -26.66 68.81
C PRO A 55 11.20 -27.34 70.08
N THR A 56 11.93 -27.11 71.18
CA THR A 56 11.66 -27.45 72.60
C THR A 56 10.55 -28.46 72.91
N GLY A 57 10.95 -29.61 73.50
CA GLY A 57 10.03 -30.53 74.20
C GLY A 57 10.12 -32.00 73.81
N ILE A 58 10.90 -32.36 72.78
CA ILE A 58 11.15 -33.75 72.38
C ILE A 58 12.65 -34.04 72.41
N THR A 59 13.04 -35.18 72.98
CA THR A 59 14.42 -35.68 72.99
C THR A 59 14.98 -35.80 71.57
N SER A 60 16.24 -35.38 71.40
CA SER A 60 16.95 -35.37 70.11
C SER A 60 16.94 -36.73 69.42
N TYR A 61 16.68 -36.76 68.11
CA TYR A 61 16.88 -37.95 67.28
C TYR A 61 18.14 -37.75 66.43
N ALA A 62 19.01 -38.77 66.41
CA ALA A 62 20.19 -38.79 65.55
C ALA A 62 19.97 -39.83 64.46
N LEU A 63 20.07 -39.42 63.20
CA LEU A 63 20.17 -40.34 62.08
C LEU A 63 21.67 -40.63 61.88
N THR A 64 22.12 -41.78 62.35
CA THR A 64 23.53 -42.20 62.24
C THR A 64 23.62 -43.31 61.19
N TRP A 65 24.45 -43.14 60.16
CA TRP A 65 24.74 -44.21 59.20
C TRP A 65 26.16 -44.76 59.38
N PRO A 66 26.40 -46.05 59.14
CA PRO A 66 27.72 -46.67 59.28
C PRO A 66 28.68 -46.16 58.19
N ALA A 67 29.99 -46.24 58.48
CA ALA A 67 31.05 -45.81 57.58
C ALA A 67 31.27 -46.71 56.34
N SER A 68 30.55 -47.85 56.21
CA SER A 68 30.64 -48.73 55.05
C SER A 68 29.27 -49.16 54.50
N LEU A 69 29.11 -49.06 53.19
CA LEU A 69 27.88 -49.33 52.43
C LEU A 69 27.87 -50.75 51.85
N THR A 70 27.55 -51.77 52.65
CA THR A 70 27.22 -53.12 52.13
C THR A 70 25.74 -53.45 52.35
N ALA A 71 25.12 -54.12 51.37
CA ALA A 71 23.69 -54.43 51.38
C ALA A 71 23.32 -55.40 52.53
N GLY A 72 22.26 -55.09 53.28
CA GLY A 72 21.77 -55.88 54.41
C GLY A 72 20.48 -55.32 55.02
N THR A 73 19.79 -56.13 55.82
CA THR A 73 18.61 -55.70 56.60
C THR A 73 19.07 -55.03 57.89
N TRP A 74 18.77 -53.75 58.08
CA TRP A 74 19.22 -52.98 59.23
C TRP A 74 18.03 -52.56 60.10
N THR A 75 18.17 -52.70 61.42
CA THR A 75 17.13 -52.35 62.39
C THR A 75 17.32 -50.92 62.89
N PHE A 76 16.24 -50.12 62.85
CA PHE A 76 16.20 -48.80 63.49
C PHE A 76 15.37 -48.89 64.77
N VAL A 77 15.88 -48.32 65.87
CA VAL A 77 15.19 -48.30 67.17
C VAL A 77 14.59 -46.91 67.38
N ILE A 78 13.25 -46.83 67.41
CA ILE A 78 12.53 -45.61 67.80
C ILE A 78 11.79 -45.94 69.09
N ASN A 79 12.13 -45.23 70.18
CA ASN A 79 11.46 -45.37 71.48
C ASN A 79 11.28 -46.83 71.96
N GLY A 80 12.31 -47.66 71.81
CA GLY A 80 12.30 -49.05 72.29
C GLY A 80 11.47 -50.05 71.47
N SER A 81 10.89 -49.64 70.33
CA SER A 81 10.18 -50.53 69.42
C SER A 81 10.93 -50.67 68.09
N THR A 82 11.07 -51.91 67.60
CA THR A 82 11.74 -52.25 66.34
C THR A 82 10.76 -52.19 65.17
N GLY A 83 11.01 -51.29 64.21
CA GLY A 83 10.40 -51.32 62.88
C GLY A 83 11.46 -51.67 61.82
N THR A 84 11.08 -52.47 60.83
CA THR A 84 11.95 -52.86 59.70
C THR A 84 11.86 -51.83 58.58
N MET A 85 12.99 -51.22 58.20
CA MET A 85 13.09 -50.42 56.98
C MET A 85 14.09 -51.11 56.05
N SER A 86 13.63 -51.55 54.88
CA SER A 86 14.48 -52.18 53.87
C SER A 86 15.24 -51.09 53.12
N TRP A 87 16.57 -51.04 53.29
CA TRP A 87 17.43 -50.26 52.41
C TRP A 87 17.70 -51.08 51.14
N VAL A 88 17.31 -50.54 49.99
CA VAL A 88 17.66 -51.10 48.68
C VAL A 88 18.99 -50.47 48.27
N ASP A 89 19.94 -51.28 47.82
CA ASP A 89 21.18 -50.79 47.24
C ASP A 89 20.81 -49.84 46.07
N PRO A 90 21.23 -48.56 46.09
CA PRO A 90 20.90 -47.61 45.04
C PRO A 90 21.41 -48.03 43.66
N THR A 91 22.33 -49.00 43.56
CA THR A 91 22.78 -49.59 42.29
C THR A 91 21.78 -50.61 41.70
N THR A 92 20.84 -51.11 42.50
CA THR A 92 19.81 -52.09 42.06
C THR A 92 18.48 -51.44 41.67
N LEU A 93 18.28 -50.17 42.03
CA LEU A 93 17.20 -49.35 41.50
C LEU A 93 17.74 -48.69 40.24
N GLY A 94 17.23 -49.07 39.06
CA GLY A 94 17.67 -48.55 37.76
C GLY A 94 17.58 -47.01 37.58
N ASN A 95 17.21 -46.28 38.63
CA ASN A 95 17.37 -44.84 38.82
C ASN A 95 17.69 -44.57 40.31
N GLY A 96 18.98 -44.49 40.66
CA GLY A 96 19.42 -44.19 42.03
C GLY A 96 19.02 -42.78 42.52
N PRO A 97 19.06 -42.51 43.84
CA PRO A 97 18.73 -41.21 44.42
C PRO A 97 19.63 -40.09 43.86
N VAL A 98 19.05 -38.90 43.69
CA VAL A 98 19.77 -37.69 43.26
C VAL A 98 20.70 -37.23 44.38
N GLU A 99 21.97 -37.61 44.30
CA GLU A 99 23.00 -37.11 45.22
C GLU A 99 23.41 -35.69 44.79
N ILE A 100 23.31 -34.72 45.71
CA ILE A 100 23.73 -33.33 45.51
C ILE A 100 24.97 -33.07 46.37
N ALA A 101 26.08 -32.64 45.77
CA ALA A 101 27.27 -32.21 46.53
C ALA A 101 27.65 -30.78 46.19
N SER A 102 28.27 -30.15 47.18
CA SER A 102 29.09 -28.96 46.96
C SER A 102 30.50 -29.37 46.57
N SER A 103 31.10 -28.73 45.56
CA SER A 103 32.45 -29.07 45.08
C SER A 103 33.51 -28.04 45.52
N GLY A 104 33.30 -27.37 46.66
CA GLY A 104 34.24 -26.40 47.23
C GLY A 104 34.23 -25.01 46.60
N ASN A 105 33.48 -24.80 45.51
CA ASN A 105 33.32 -23.51 44.81
C ASN A 105 31.96 -22.83 45.09
N TYR A 106 31.35 -23.10 46.26
CA TYR A 106 30.02 -22.59 46.64
C TYR A 106 28.91 -22.93 45.63
N ASN A 107 29.04 -24.08 44.96
CA ASN A 107 28.09 -24.59 43.98
C ASN A 107 27.24 -25.74 44.53
N LEU A 108 26.11 -26.01 43.87
CA LEU A 108 25.36 -27.26 43.98
C LEU A 108 25.46 -28.01 42.65
N ARG A 109 25.83 -29.29 42.70
CA ARG A 109 25.78 -30.17 41.52
C ARG A 109 25.13 -31.51 41.86
N ARG A 110 24.57 -32.15 40.84
CA ARG A 110 24.28 -33.58 40.90
C ARG A 110 25.58 -34.41 40.78
N VAL A 111 25.82 -35.33 41.72
CA VAL A 111 27.11 -36.04 41.91
C VAL A 111 27.24 -37.29 41.06
N ALA A 112 26.12 -37.94 40.71
CA ALA A 112 26.12 -39.21 39.97
C ALA A 112 25.36 -39.13 38.64
N ALA A 113 25.86 -39.89 37.65
CA ALA A 113 25.67 -39.71 36.22
C ALA A 113 24.57 -40.61 35.62
N LEU A 114 23.92 -40.14 34.54
CA LEU A 114 23.22 -41.04 33.60
C LEU A 114 24.12 -41.45 32.41
N ASN A 115 25.36 -40.92 32.29
CA ASN A 115 26.30 -41.22 31.20
C ASN A 115 27.81 -40.97 31.50
N ASN A 116 28.25 -41.07 32.75
CA ASN A 116 29.65 -41.19 33.21
C ASN A 116 30.72 -40.14 32.79
N ILE A 117 30.39 -39.01 32.15
CA ILE A 117 31.39 -37.96 31.88
C ILE A 117 31.31 -36.86 32.95
N ALA A 118 32.39 -36.69 33.72
CA ALA A 118 32.50 -35.65 34.74
C ALA A 118 32.63 -34.26 34.08
N PRO A 119 31.96 -33.21 34.63
CA PRO A 119 32.13 -31.84 34.14
C PRO A 119 33.53 -31.31 34.43
N THR A 120 34.03 -30.40 33.59
CA THR A 120 35.27 -29.66 33.83
C THR A 120 35.00 -28.16 33.92
N GLY A 121 35.66 -27.46 34.85
CA GLY A 121 35.65 -26.00 34.91
C GLY A 121 34.34 -25.34 35.35
N ILE A 122 33.61 -25.92 36.33
CA ILE A 122 32.40 -25.31 36.90
C ILE A 122 32.72 -23.92 37.46
N GLY A 123 31.94 -22.93 37.06
CA GLY A 123 32.12 -21.54 37.50
C GLY A 123 31.90 -21.37 39.01
N GLN A 124 32.52 -20.37 39.60
CA GLN A 124 32.29 -20.02 41.00
C GLN A 124 30.80 -19.62 41.20
N TYR A 125 30.15 -20.15 42.24
CA TYR A 125 28.72 -20.01 42.50
C TYR A 125 27.77 -20.56 41.42
N ALA A 126 28.29 -21.33 40.45
CA ALA A 126 27.45 -21.90 39.41
C ALA A 126 26.63 -23.10 39.94
N ASN A 127 25.47 -23.38 39.36
CA ASN A 127 24.67 -24.58 39.70
C ASN A 127 24.51 -25.47 38.47
N ASP A 128 24.84 -26.75 38.57
CA ASP A 128 24.73 -27.70 37.44
C ASP A 128 23.92 -28.94 37.86
N PHE A 129 22.65 -28.95 37.45
CA PHE A 129 21.71 -30.05 37.64
C PHE A 129 21.49 -30.88 36.37
N SER A 130 22.45 -30.89 35.44
CA SER A 130 22.34 -31.63 34.18
C SER A 130 22.02 -33.12 34.42
N GLY A 131 21.01 -33.61 33.69
CA GLY A 131 20.57 -34.99 33.62
C GLY A 131 21.55 -35.89 32.89
N SER A 132 22.20 -35.42 31.83
CA SER A 132 23.20 -36.21 31.11
C SER A 132 24.11 -35.33 30.24
N ARG A 133 25.32 -35.78 29.88
CA ARG A 133 26.24 -35.06 28.98
C ARG A 133 27.10 -35.98 28.11
N SER A 134 27.31 -35.59 26.85
CA SER A 134 28.14 -36.20 25.82
C SER A 134 29.60 -35.76 25.88
N ALA A 135 29.88 -34.62 26.52
CA ALA A 135 31.22 -34.11 26.73
C ALA A 135 31.32 -33.36 28.07
N ALA A 136 32.51 -33.38 28.68
CA ALA A 136 32.78 -32.74 29.97
C ALA A 136 32.50 -31.23 29.96
N GLY A 137 32.67 -30.58 28.81
CA GLY A 137 32.44 -29.15 28.64
C GLY A 137 30.96 -28.74 28.63
N ARG A 138 30.01 -29.68 28.52
CA ARG A 138 28.56 -29.37 28.62
C ARG A 138 28.18 -29.21 30.09
N THR A 139 28.50 -28.04 30.64
CA THR A 139 28.31 -27.72 32.07
C THR A 139 28.15 -26.21 32.29
N ALA A 140 27.85 -25.83 33.53
CA ALA A 140 27.75 -24.45 33.98
C ALA A 140 29.14 -23.88 34.32
N THR A 141 29.88 -23.42 33.31
CA THR A 141 31.27 -22.92 33.48
C THR A 141 31.35 -21.42 33.80
N GLY A 142 30.31 -20.66 33.52
CA GLY A 142 30.25 -19.22 33.84
C GLY A 142 30.12 -18.96 35.34
N GLN A 143 30.73 -17.89 35.85
CA GLN A 143 30.52 -17.47 37.24
C GLN A 143 29.04 -17.09 37.45
N TYR A 144 28.43 -17.56 38.53
CA TYR A 144 26.98 -17.43 38.82
C TYR A 144 26.06 -18.02 37.74
N SER A 145 26.55 -18.89 36.85
CA SER A 145 25.69 -19.49 35.83
C SER A 145 24.88 -20.67 36.39
N ALA A 146 23.82 -21.07 35.70
CA ALA A 146 23.02 -22.21 36.12
C ALA A 146 22.53 -23.07 34.96
N ILE A 147 22.51 -24.39 35.18
CA ILE A 147 21.78 -25.37 34.39
C ILE A 147 20.81 -26.08 35.32
N LEU A 148 19.50 -25.96 35.08
CA LEU A 148 18.48 -26.51 35.98
C LEU A 148 18.03 -27.95 35.62
N GLY A 149 18.47 -28.48 34.47
CA GLY A 149 18.17 -29.85 34.07
C GLY A 149 18.52 -30.15 32.62
N GLY A 150 17.96 -31.26 32.10
CA GLY A 150 18.12 -31.65 30.69
C GLY A 150 19.47 -32.31 30.37
N ASN A 151 19.80 -32.41 29.08
CA ASN A 151 20.94 -33.14 28.57
C ASN A 151 21.82 -32.21 27.71
N ASP A 152 23.15 -32.35 27.77
CA ASP A 152 24.08 -31.67 26.84
C ASP A 152 24.04 -30.12 26.83
N ASN A 153 23.59 -29.52 27.92
CA ASN A 153 23.47 -28.08 28.02
C ASN A 153 24.79 -27.40 28.41
N LEU A 154 25.01 -26.16 27.95
CA LEU A 154 26.19 -25.35 28.21
C LEU A 154 25.79 -23.97 28.73
N ALA A 155 26.20 -23.61 29.94
CA ALA A 155 25.99 -22.28 30.51
C ALA A 155 27.36 -21.64 30.85
N SER A 156 28.04 -21.06 29.86
CA SER A 156 29.41 -20.55 29.99
C SER A 156 29.52 -19.04 30.16
N GLY A 157 28.44 -18.29 29.92
CA GLY A 157 28.39 -16.86 30.20
C GLY A 157 28.28 -16.57 31.69
N GLN A 158 28.90 -15.50 32.16
CA GLN A 158 28.69 -15.04 33.55
C GLN A 158 27.22 -14.66 33.75
N TYR A 159 26.60 -15.11 34.84
CA TYR A 159 25.16 -14.98 35.12
C TYR A 159 24.23 -15.62 34.06
N SER A 160 24.72 -16.53 33.21
CA SER A 160 23.87 -17.16 32.20
C SER A 160 23.02 -18.29 32.78
N LEU A 161 21.88 -18.57 32.15
CA LEU A 161 20.95 -19.60 32.61
C LEU A 161 20.50 -20.49 31.46
N VAL A 162 20.60 -21.80 31.65
CA VAL A 162 19.89 -22.80 30.86
C VAL A 162 18.88 -23.51 31.75
N VAL A 163 17.58 -23.38 31.46
CA VAL A 163 16.56 -24.01 32.32
C VAL A 163 16.43 -25.52 32.06
N GLY A 164 16.64 -26.00 30.82
CA GLY A 164 16.62 -27.44 30.54
C GLY A 164 16.76 -27.79 29.07
N GLY A 165 16.13 -28.90 28.66
CA GLY A 165 16.12 -29.37 27.26
C GLY A 165 17.37 -30.15 26.86
N ASN A 166 17.61 -30.31 25.55
CA ASN A 166 18.77 -31.01 25.02
C ASN A 166 19.66 -30.09 24.18
N SER A 167 20.96 -30.09 24.44
CA SER A 167 21.97 -29.41 23.62
C SER A 167 21.85 -27.88 23.55
N ASN A 168 21.27 -27.23 24.57
CA ASN A 168 21.11 -25.77 24.58
C ASN A 168 22.35 -25.05 25.14
N GLY A 169 22.66 -23.87 24.61
CA GLY A 169 23.80 -23.05 25.00
C GLY A 169 23.40 -21.63 25.42
N ALA A 170 23.80 -21.21 26.62
CA ALA A 170 23.77 -19.83 27.09
C ALA A 170 25.21 -19.37 27.38
N THR A 171 25.88 -18.84 26.35
CA THR A 171 27.33 -18.56 26.37
C THR A 171 27.68 -17.08 26.52
N GLY A 172 26.71 -16.18 26.33
CA GLY A 172 26.87 -14.75 26.55
C GLY A 172 26.63 -14.35 28.02
N GLN A 173 27.21 -13.24 28.44
CA GLN A 173 26.96 -12.70 29.79
C GLN A 173 25.48 -12.32 29.95
N TYR A 174 24.84 -12.71 31.05
CA TYR A 174 23.40 -12.55 31.29
C TYR A 174 22.49 -13.19 30.23
N SER A 175 22.97 -14.14 29.44
CA SER A 175 22.14 -14.79 28.41
C SER A 175 21.25 -15.90 28.99
N LEU A 176 20.13 -16.16 28.33
CA LEU A 176 19.12 -17.14 28.77
C LEU A 176 18.71 -18.06 27.62
N ALA A 177 18.83 -19.38 27.84
CA ALA A 177 18.18 -20.39 27.00
C ALA A 177 17.18 -21.18 27.86
N VAL A 178 15.89 -20.99 27.63
CA VAL A 178 14.84 -21.58 28.50
C VAL A 178 14.69 -23.09 28.29
N GLY A 179 14.97 -23.62 27.11
CA GLY A 179 14.88 -25.06 26.88
C GLY A 179 14.79 -25.42 25.42
N GLY A 180 14.14 -26.56 25.12
CA GLY A 180 14.02 -27.06 23.76
C GLY A 180 15.24 -27.88 23.31
N ASN A 181 15.52 -27.90 22.00
CA ASN A 181 16.63 -28.64 21.42
C ASN A 181 17.57 -27.74 20.62
N SER A 182 18.87 -27.79 20.91
CA SER A 182 19.93 -27.14 20.12
C SER A 182 19.79 -25.61 19.99
N ASN A 183 19.26 -24.93 21.01
CA ASN A 183 19.13 -23.48 21.01
C ASN A 183 20.39 -22.78 21.53
N LEU A 184 20.74 -21.61 20.99
CA LEU A 184 21.96 -20.87 21.34
C LEU A 184 21.68 -19.38 21.63
N ALA A 185 21.90 -18.95 22.86
CA ALA A 185 21.95 -17.55 23.28
C ALA A 185 23.40 -17.16 23.60
N SER A 186 24.13 -16.64 22.61
CA SER A 186 25.60 -16.52 22.68
C SER A 186 26.18 -15.13 22.97
N ALA A 187 25.33 -14.10 23.07
CA ALA A 187 25.76 -12.72 23.27
C ALA A 187 25.18 -12.10 24.54
N GLN A 188 25.65 -10.90 24.90
CA GLN A 188 25.27 -10.24 26.14
C GLN A 188 23.77 -9.94 26.16
N TYR A 189 23.08 -10.31 27.25
CA TYR A 189 21.63 -10.15 27.40
C TYR A 189 20.78 -10.81 26.29
N SER A 190 21.33 -11.77 25.54
CA SER A 190 20.55 -12.46 24.51
C SER A 190 19.65 -13.53 25.11
N LEU A 191 18.50 -13.79 24.48
CA LEU A 191 17.51 -14.73 24.98
C LEU A 191 17.00 -15.64 23.87
N VAL A 192 16.94 -16.94 24.18
CA VAL A 192 16.17 -17.92 23.42
C VAL A 192 15.11 -18.57 24.33
N GLY A 193 13.84 -18.35 24.02
CA GLY A 193 12.69 -18.79 24.85
C GLY A 193 12.36 -20.28 24.71
N GLY A 194 12.90 -20.97 23.72
CA GLY A 194 12.73 -22.42 23.52
C GLY A 194 12.76 -22.81 22.04
N GLY A 195 12.10 -23.91 21.70
CA GLY A 195 11.99 -24.41 20.32
C GLY A 195 13.18 -25.27 19.88
N GLN A 196 13.48 -25.30 18.58
CA GLN A 196 14.57 -26.10 18.01
C GLN A 196 15.52 -25.26 17.17
N SER A 197 16.83 -25.38 17.39
CA SER A 197 17.88 -24.79 16.55
C SER A 197 17.79 -23.25 16.40
N ASN A 198 17.25 -22.56 17.40
CA ASN A 198 17.15 -21.10 17.40
C ASN A 198 18.43 -20.44 17.91
N GLN A 199 18.80 -19.30 17.34
CA GLN A 199 20.06 -18.60 17.64
C GLN A 199 19.84 -17.11 17.91
N ALA A 200 20.29 -16.63 19.07
CA ALA A 200 20.34 -15.21 19.43
C ALA A 200 21.81 -14.82 19.70
N THR A 201 22.48 -14.25 18.69
CA THR A 201 23.95 -14.18 18.61
C THR A 201 24.55 -12.79 18.76
N ASN A 202 23.74 -11.77 19.04
CA ASN A 202 24.18 -10.40 19.27
C ASN A 202 23.55 -9.80 20.52
N SER A 203 24.07 -8.67 21.00
CA SER A 203 23.63 -8.09 22.26
C SER A 203 22.16 -7.70 22.21
N TYR A 204 21.41 -8.07 23.24
CA TYR A 204 19.95 -7.89 23.34
C TYR A 204 19.13 -8.59 22.25
N ALA A 205 19.73 -9.50 21.48
CA ALA A 205 19.00 -10.28 20.48
C ALA A 205 18.02 -11.25 21.18
N LEU A 206 16.83 -11.39 20.59
CA LEU A 206 15.74 -12.16 21.17
C LEU A 206 15.15 -13.12 20.15
N VAL A 207 15.09 -14.41 20.48
CA VAL A 207 14.26 -15.39 19.78
C VAL A 207 13.30 -16.05 20.77
N LEU A 208 12.01 -15.78 20.71
CA LEU A 208 11.09 -16.34 21.74
C LEU A 208 10.80 -17.83 21.53
N GLY A 209 10.92 -18.36 20.31
CA GLY A 209 10.77 -19.80 20.05
C GLY A 209 10.78 -20.16 18.56
N GLY A 210 10.13 -21.27 18.20
CA GLY A 210 10.03 -21.75 16.83
C GLY A 210 11.16 -22.71 16.42
N GLN A 211 11.43 -22.80 15.12
CA GLN A 211 12.46 -23.67 14.56
C GLN A 211 13.44 -22.91 13.66
N SER A 212 14.74 -23.07 13.89
CA SER A 212 15.80 -22.53 13.01
C SER A 212 15.77 -21.01 12.82
N ASN A 213 15.24 -20.26 13.79
CA ASN A 213 15.20 -18.80 13.72
C ASN A 213 16.53 -18.20 14.20
N THR A 214 16.99 -17.12 13.58
CA THR A 214 18.24 -16.44 13.92
C THR A 214 18.00 -14.95 14.13
N ALA A 215 18.39 -14.43 15.28
CA ALA A 215 18.50 -13.00 15.59
C ALA A 215 20.00 -12.66 15.80
N SER A 216 20.61 -11.98 14.84
CA SER A 216 22.07 -11.82 14.73
C SER A 216 22.56 -10.38 14.79
N ALA A 217 21.66 -9.41 15.02
CA ALA A 217 21.99 -8.00 15.13
C ALA A 217 21.59 -7.42 16.50
N ASN A 218 22.18 -6.27 16.85
CA ASN A 218 21.92 -5.63 18.13
C ASN A 218 20.42 -5.33 18.31
N ALA A 219 19.84 -5.80 19.41
CA ALA A 219 18.42 -5.66 19.74
C ALA A 219 17.47 -6.15 18.63
N SER A 220 17.89 -7.15 17.84
CA SER A 220 17.03 -7.78 16.84
C SER A 220 16.10 -8.82 17.47
N VAL A 221 14.84 -8.84 17.03
CA VAL A 221 13.80 -9.70 17.61
C VAL A 221 13.21 -10.63 16.56
N VAL A 222 13.10 -11.90 16.90
CA VAL A 222 12.26 -12.88 16.19
C VAL A 222 11.30 -13.51 17.20
N VAL A 223 10.00 -13.32 17.02
CA VAL A 223 9.00 -13.86 17.96
C VAL A 223 8.84 -15.38 17.80
N GLY A 224 8.96 -15.93 16.60
CA GLY A 224 8.85 -17.37 16.40
C GLY A 224 8.80 -17.76 14.93
N GLY A 225 8.11 -18.87 14.64
CA GLY A 225 7.97 -19.38 13.26
C GLY A 225 9.12 -20.31 12.87
N GLN A 226 9.42 -20.38 11.58
CA GLN A 226 10.43 -21.28 11.02
C GLN A 226 11.40 -20.54 10.10
N SER A 227 12.70 -20.75 10.29
CA SER A 227 13.76 -20.28 9.38
C SER A 227 13.78 -18.77 9.15
N ASN A 228 13.36 -17.96 10.13
CA ASN A 228 13.43 -16.50 10.01
C ASN A 228 14.82 -15.99 10.39
N ALA A 229 15.34 -15.02 9.65
CA ALA A 229 16.66 -14.42 9.85
C ALA A 229 16.54 -12.91 10.04
N ASN A 230 16.82 -12.42 11.25
CA ASN A 230 16.83 -11.00 11.58
C ASN A 230 18.25 -10.50 11.88
N SER A 231 18.87 -9.97 10.84
CA SER A 231 20.17 -9.28 10.86
C SER A 231 20.01 -7.75 10.90
N SER A 232 18.80 -7.23 11.11
CA SER A 232 18.54 -5.79 11.28
C SER A 232 18.76 -5.37 12.73
N SER A 233 19.65 -4.40 12.97
CA SER A 233 19.74 -3.76 14.29
C SER A 233 18.44 -3.01 14.59
N LEU A 234 17.89 -3.21 15.80
CA LEU A 234 16.55 -2.77 16.20
C LEU A 234 15.43 -3.28 15.26
N GLY A 235 15.69 -4.38 14.56
CA GLY A 235 14.74 -5.00 13.63
C GLY A 235 13.77 -5.93 14.32
N PHE A 236 12.65 -6.19 13.65
CA PHE A 236 11.60 -7.06 14.17
C PHE A 236 11.10 -8.05 13.11
N ILE A 237 10.99 -9.32 13.49
CA ILE A 237 10.21 -10.32 12.77
C ILE A 237 9.17 -10.92 13.72
N GLY A 238 7.89 -10.70 13.43
CA GLY A 238 6.79 -11.20 14.28
C GLY A 238 6.51 -12.70 14.14
N GLY A 239 7.04 -13.37 13.12
CA GLY A 239 6.96 -14.81 12.94
C GLY A 239 6.93 -15.22 11.47
N GLY A 240 6.26 -16.34 11.17
CA GLY A 240 6.08 -16.85 9.81
C GLY A 240 7.20 -17.80 9.37
N ASN A 241 7.36 -17.97 8.07
CA ASN A 241 8.32 -18.91 7.48
C ASN A 241 9.30 -18.18 6.56
N ASN A 242 10.60 -18.39 6.75
CA ASN A 242 11.64 -17.94 5.83
C ASN A 242 11.69 -16.41 5.58
N ASN A 243 11.35 -15.58 6.58
CA ASN A 243 11.44 -14.13 6.44
C ASN A 243 12.85 -13.63 6.77
N THR A 244 13.33 -12.63 6.02
CA THR A 244 14.69 -12.07 6.15
C THR A 244 14.64 -10.56 6.34
N SER A 245 15.14 -10.08 7.47
CA SER A 245 15.24 -8.64 7.79
C SER A 245 16.71 -8.22 7.94
N ILE A 246 17.14 -7.20 7.20
CA ILE A 246 18.56 -6.78 7.08
C ILE A 246 18.75 -5.28 7.36
N GLY A 247 17.91 -4.42 6.78
CA GLY A 247 18.09 -2.96 6.88
C GLY A 247 17.86 -2.44 8.30
N ASN A 248 18.54 -1.38 8.75
CA ASN A 248 18.42 -0.89 10.12
C ASN A 248 16.97 -0.53 10.49
N LYS A 249 16.47 -1.00 11.64
CA LYS A 249 15.07 -0.82 12.07
C LYS A 249 14.04 -1.38 11.09
N ALA A 250 14.40 -2.38 10.28
CA ALA A 250 13.48 -3.05 9.38
C ALA A 250 12.47 -3.91 10.14
N ILE A 251 11.21 -3.83 9.72
CA ILE A 251 10.10 -4.56 10.34
C ILE A 251 9.50 -5.52 9.31
N ILE A 252 9.32 -6.77 9.71
CA ILE A 252 8.48 -7.76 9.05
C ILE A 252 7.48 -8.27 10.09
N VAL A 253 6.19 -8.05 9.89
CA VAL A 253 5.19 -8.52 10.85
C VAL A 253 5.04 -10.04 10.80
N GLY A 254 5.14 -10.67 9.63
CA GLY A 254 5.11 -12.12 9.46
C GLY A 254 5.03 -12.55 8.00
N GLY A 255 4.39 -13.69 7.73
CA GLY A 255 4.18 -14.21 6.37
C GLY A 255 5.24 -15.21 5.93
N GLN A 256 5.40 -15.39 4.61
CA GLN A 256 6.29 -16.38 4.02
C GLN A 256 7.29 -15.74 3.05
N SER A 257 8.58 -16.07 3.18
CA SER A 257 9.62 -15.68 2.20
C SER A 257 9.71 -14.17 1.95
N ASN A 258 9.35 -13.34 2.93
CA ASN A 258 9.41 -11.89 2.79
C ASN A 258 10.82 -11.39 3.10
N THR A 259 11.28 -10.38 2.35
CA THR A 259 12.61 -9.78 2.52
C THR A 259 12.49 -8.28 2.75
N ASN A 260 13.16 -7.76 3.77
CA ASN A 260 13.24 -6.34 4.04
C ASN A 260 14.71 -5.92 4.24
N THR A 261 15.30 -5.33 3.22
CA THR A 261 16.68 -4.80 3.21
C THR A 261 16.75 -3.29 3.43
N ALA A 262 15.61 -2.62 3.46
CA ALA A 262 15.50 -1.18 3.62
C ALA A 262 15.75 -0.71 5.06
N ASN A 263 16.46 0.42 5.21
CA ASN A 263 16.49 1.10 6.50
C ASN A 263 15.11 1.71 6.80
N ILE A 264 14.58 1.45 7.99
CA ILE A 264 13.25 1.91 8.43
C ILE A 264 12.14 1.41 7.48
N GLY A 265 12.38 0.28 6.79
CA GLY A 265 11.39 -0.34 5.91
C GLY A 265 10.31 -1.07 6.70
N PHE A 266 9.08 -1.06 6.20
CA PHE A 266 7.98 -1.81 6.78
C PHE A 266 7.41 -2.85 5.81
N LEU A 267 7.26 -4.08 6.29
CA LEU A 267 6.62 -5.17 5.58
C LEU A 267 5.54 -5.80 6.47
N GLY A 268 4.26 -5.60 6.12
CA GLY A 268 3.13 -6.01 6.97
C GLY A 268 2.76 -7.50 6.89
N GLY A 269 3.22 -8.25 5.89
CA GLY A 269 3.05 -9.69 5.79
C GLY A 269 2.94 -10.19 4.35
N GLY A 270 2.20 -11.27 4.14
CA GLY A 270 2.00 -11.86 2.80
C GLY A 270 3.10 -12.84 2.40
N ALA A 271 3.29 -13.05 1.10
CA ALA A 271 4.23 -14.02 0.56
C ALA A 271 5.18 -13.41 -0.48
N SER A 272 6.48 -13.67 -0.34
CA SER A 272 7.51 -13.27 -1.31
C SER A 272 7.58 -11.76 -1.60
N ASN A 273 7.21 -10.92 -0.63
CA ASN A 273 7.31 -9.47 -0.78
C ASN A 273 8.74 -8.97 -0.50
N ASN A 274 9.13 -7.88 -1.14
CA ASN A 274 10.46 -7.28 -1.02
C ASN A 274 10.39 -5.77 -0.73
N VAL A 275 11.09 -5.31 0.30
CA VAL A 275 11.23 -3.89 0.64
C VAL A 275 12.73 -3.57 0.64
N SER A 276 13.18 -2.71 -0.28
CA SER A 276 14.60 -2.37 -0.43
C SER A 276 14.91 -0.88 -0.50
N GLY A 277 13.91 -0.01 -0.76
CA GLY A 277 14.09 1.45 -0.69
C GLY A 277 14.03 1.98 0.73
N ASN A 278 14.81 3.00 1.10
CA ASN A 278 14.80 3.52 2.47
C ASN A 278 13.42 4.09 2.84
N ILE A 279 12.90 3.76 4.02
CA ILE A 279 11.56 4.18 4.48
C ILE A 279 10.44 3.68 3.54
N ALA A 280 10.71 2.64 2.74
CA ALA A 280 9.70 2.06 1.85
C ALA A 280 8.75 1.13 2.61
N VAL A 281 7.57 0.94 2.03
CA VAL A 281 6.47 0.20 2.66
C VAL A 281 5.87 -0.80 1.68
N VAL A 282 5.75 -2.05 2.13
CA VAL A 282 4.81 -3.03 1.58
C VAL A 282 3.84 -3.44 2.67
N VAL A 283 2.53 -3.22 2.49
CA VAL A 283 1.57 -3.59 3.55
C VAL A 283 1.29 -5.10 3.52
N GLY A 284 1.22 -5.73 2.34
CA GLY A 284 1.10 -7.19 2.22
C GLY A 284 0.95 -7.67 0.78
N GLY A 285 0.22 -8.77 0.59
CA GLY A 285 -0.02 -9.38 -0.73
C GLY A 285 1.04 -10.39 -1.13
N GLN A 286 1.20 -10.64 -2.43
CA GLN A 286 2.14 -11.61 -2.97
C GLN A 286 3.10 -10.98 -3.97
N SER A 287 4.40 -11.23 -3.83
CA SER A 287 5.41 -10.80 -4.80
C SER A 287 5.42 -9.29 -5.09
N ASN A 288 5.05 -8.46 -4.12
CA ASN A 288 5.11 -7.00 -4.25
C ASN A 288 6.50 -6.49 -3.87
N ALA A 289 6.97 -5.45 -4.57
CA ALA A 289 8.26 -4.82 -4.36
C ALA A 289 8.11 -3.31 -4.13
N ALA A 290 8.72 -2.79 -3.07
CA ALA A 290 8.93 -1.36 -2.87
C ALA A 290 10.44 -1.07 -2.83
N ALA A 291 10.98 -0.68 -3.98
CA ALA A 291 12.42 -0.53 -4.20
C ALA A 291 12.91 0.93 -4.22
N GLY A 292 12.01 1.88 -4.49
CA GLY A 292 12.35 3.30 -4.44
C GLY A 292 12.36 3.85 -3.01
N ASP A 293 13.21 4.84 -2.74
CA ASP A 293 13.23 5.53 -1.44
C ASP A 293 11.86 6.17 -1.16
N ARG A 294 11.28 5.89 0.02
CA ARG A 294 9.93 6.30 0.44
C ARG A 294 8.82 5.83 -0.50
N ALA A 295 9.06 4.78 -1.28
CA ALA A 295 8.03 4.18 -2.14
C ALA A 295 7.06 3.32 -1.32
N ALA A 296 5.85 3.15 -1.83
CA ALA A 296 4.84 2.30 -1.20
C ALA A 296 4.13 1.40 -2.22
N ALA A 297 4.08 0.10 -1.93
CA ALA A 297 3.22 -0.85 -2.63
C ALA A 297 2.27 -1.49 -1.62
N VAL A 298 0.99 -1.11 -1.64
CA VAL A 298 0.06 -1.43 -0.55
C VAL A 298 -0.24 -2.94 -0.51
N GLY A 299 -0.64 -3.55 -1.62
CA GLY A 299 -0.98 -4.97 -1.65
C GLY A 299 -1.13 -5.50 -3.07
N GLY A 300 -1.94 -6.56 -3.22
CA GLY A 300 -2.16 -7.21 -4.52
C GLY A 300 -1.05 -8.22 -4.87
N GLN A 301 -0.86 -8.47 -6.16
CA GLN A 301 0.09 -9.46 -6.66
C GLN A 301 1.07 -8.85 -7.67
N GLY A 302 2.37 -9.03 -7.47
CA GLY A 302 3.38 -8.70 -8.48
C GLY A 302 3.54 -7.20 -8.75
N ASN A 303 3.18 -6.33 -7.81
CA ASN A 303 3.27 -4.89 -7.99
C ASN A 303 4.69 -4.38 -7.66
N SER A 304 5.15 -3.34 -8.37
CA SER A 304 6.49 -2.77 -8.22
C SER A 304 6.45 -1.25 -8.10
N ALA A 305 6.78 -0.73 -6.92
CA ALA A 305 7.02 0.69 -6.68
C ALA A 305 8.54 0.94 -6.62
N SER A 306 9.16 1.20 -7.78
CA SER A 306 10.62 1.29 -7.91
C SER A 306 11.18 2.72 -8.04
N GLY A 307 10.34 3.70 -8.36
CA GLY A 307 10.71 5.12 -8.31
C GLY A 307 10.73 5.70 -6.89
N GLY A 308 11.56 6.71 -6.63
CA GLY A 308 11.55 7.42 -5.35
C GLY A 308 10.22 8.14 -5.12
N LEU A 309 9.64 8.03 -3.93
CA LEU A 309 8.30 8.54 -3.60
C LEU A 309 7.20 8.01 -4.54
N SER A 310 7.40 6.85 -5.17
CA SER A 310 6.39 6.24 -6.03
C SER A 310 5.35 5.44 -5.24
N PHE A 311 4.17 5.26 -5.82
CA PHE A 311 3.04 4.63 -5.15
C PHE A 311 2.35 3.60 -6.05
N VAL A 312 2.10 2.41 -5.51
CA VAL A 312 1.18 1.43 -6.10
C VAL A 312 0.11 1.06 -5.09
N GLY A 313 -1.15 1.40 -5.38
CA GLY A 313 -2.28 1.18 -4.48
C GLY A 313 -2.72 -0.28 -4.37
N GLY A 314 -2.40 -1.12 -5.36
CA GLY A 314 -2.70 -2.55 -5.36
C GLY A 314 -2.89 -3.10 -6.77
N GLY A 315 -3.73 -4.13 -6.90
CA GLY A 315 -4.00 -4.78 -8.18
C GLY A 315 -2.97 -5.86 -8.55
N GLU A 316 -2.81 -6.12 -9.84
CA GLU A 316 -1.89 -7.14 -10.34
C GLU A 316 -0.88 -6.54 -11.33
N THR A 317 0.39 -6.90 -11.19
CA THR A 317 1.47 -6.57 -12.15
C THR A 317 1.63 -5.09 -12.50
N ASN A 318 1.29 -4.19 -11.58
CA ASN A 318 1.45 -2.75 -11.81
C ASN A 318 2.86 -2.26 -11.45
N THR A 319 3.38 -1.30 -12.21
CA THR A 319 4.71 -0.73 -12.00
C THR A 319 4.66 0.80 -11.92
N ALA A 320 4.99 1.38 -10.75
CA ALA A 320 5.29 2.80 -10.59
C ALA A 320 6.82 2.99 -10.58
N GLY A 321 7.38 3.16 -11.79
CA GLY A 321 8.81 3.02 -12.07
C GLY A 321 9.67 4.27 -12.02
N ALA A 322 9.07 5.45 -11.83
CA ALA A 322 9.76 6.74 -11.85
C ALA A 322 9.47 7.56 -10.60
N ASN A 323 10.30 8.56 -10.34
CA ASN A 323 10.12 9.41 -9.16
C ASN A 323 8.76 10.12 -9.21
N TYR A 324 8.06 10.11 -8.08
CA TYR A 324 6.72 10.68 -7.95
C TYR A 324 5.66 10.06 -8.88
N SER A 325 5.91 8.88 -9.47
CA SER A 325 4.90 8.21 -10.28
C SER A 325 3.93 7.39 -9.42
N ALA A 326 2.70 7.22 -9.90
CA ALA A 326 1.65 6.53 -9.17
C ALA A 326 0.87 5.57 -10.08
N VAL A 327 0.49 4.42 -9.52
CA VAL A 327 -0.54 3.54 -10.09
C VAL A 327 -1.54 3.25 -8.99
N LEU A 328 -2.77 3.76 -9.11
CA LEU A 328 -3.77 3.60 -8.06
C LEU A 328 -4.27 2.14 -7.92
N GLY A 329 -4.19 1.36 -9.00
CA GLY A 329 -4.53 -0.06 -9.02
C GLY A 329 -4.70 -0.57 -10.45
N GLY A 330 -5.48 -1.64 -10.61
CA GLY A 330 -5.77 -2.24 -11.92
C GLY A 330 -4.83 -3.41 -12.25
N GLN A 331 -4.64 -3.69 -13.54
CA GLN A 331 -3.80 -4.79 -14.00
C GLN A 331 -2.79 -4.35 -15.06
N ASN A 332 -1.53 -4.73 -14.91
CA ASN A 332 -0.50 -4.57 -15.95
C ASN A 332 -0.32 -3.11 -16.42
N ASN A 333 -0.40 -2.14 -15.50
CA ASN A 333 -0.17 -0.73 -15.81
C ASN A 333 1.25 -0.31 -15.45
N VAL A 334 1.82 0.62 -16.22
CA VAL A 334 3.20 1.08 -16.05
C VAL A 334 3.25 2.61 -16.08
N ALA A 335 3.67 3.23 -14.97
CA ALA A 335 3.96 4.66 -14.85
C ALA A 335 5.49 4.86 -14.79
N SER A 336 6.13 5.03 -15.96
CA SER A 336 7.59 4.98 -16.12
C SER A 336 8.27 6.35 -16.27
N SER A 337 7.56 7.45 -16.01
CA SER A 337 8.07 8.82 -16.15
C SER A 337 7.68 9.70 -14.96
N GLN A 338 8.40 10.81 -14.76
CA GLN A 338 8.21 11.63 -13.58
C GLN A 338 6.80 12.23 -13.55
N TYR A 339 6.19 12.24 -12.36
CA TYR A 339 4.84 12.76 -12.16
C TYR A 339 3.77 12.09 -13.04
N SER A 340 3.99 10.85 -13.51
CA SER A 340 2.96 10.11 -14.23
C SER A 340 2.03 9.36 -13.28
N SER A 341 0.73 9.34 -13.58
CA SER A 341 -0.29 8.72 -12.71
C SER A 341 -1.29 7.88 -13.49
N VAL A 342 -1.28 6.57 -13.28
CA VAL A 342 -2.35 5.68 -13.77
C VAL A 342 -3.47 5.62 -12.73
N LEU A 343 -4.66 6.03 -13.15
CA LEU A 343 -5.85 6.13 -12.30
C LEU A 343 -6.50 4.76 -12.03
N GLY A 344 -6.17 3.75 -12.83
CA GLY A 344 -6.68 2.39 -12.75
C GLY A 344 -6.75 1.75 -14.15
N GLY A 345 -7.61 0.74 -14.29
CA GLY A 345 -7.82 0.07 -15.58
C GLY A 345 -6.74 -0.98 -15.88
N GLN A 346 -6.47 -1.22 -17.15
CA GLN A 346 -5.53 -2.25 -17.57
C GLN A 346 -4.66 -1.87 -18.77
N ASN A 347 -3.44 -2.41 -18.82
CA ASN A 347 -2.52 -2.33 -19.95
C ASN A 347 -2.18 -0.89 -20.40
N LEU A 348 -2.13 0.08 -19.49
CA LEU A 348 -1.71 1.45 -19.79
C LEU A 348 -0.24 1.67 -19.44
N THR A 349 0.55 2.14 -20.41
CA THR A 349 1.93 2.61 -20.19
C THR A 349 2.01 4.12 -20.36
N LEU A 350 2.42 4.84 -19.32
CA LEU A 350 2.69 6.27 -19.34
C LEU A 350 4.21 6.51 -19.37
N SER A 351 4.74 6.85 -20.55
CA SER A 351 6.19 6.95 -20.82
C SER A 351 6.67 8.38 -21.08
N ALA A 352 5.91 9.38 -20.63
CA ALA A 352 6.30 10.79 -20.68
C ALA A 352 5.93 11.52 -19.37
N ASN A 353 6.65 12.61 -19.08
CA ASN A 353 6.46 13.37 -17.85
C ASN A 353 5.09 14.06 -17.79
N ASN A 354 4.58 14.26 -16.57
CA ASN A 354 3.33 14.98 -16.30
C ASN A 354 2.13 14.38 -17.06
N THR A 355 1.99 13.06 -17.02
CA THR A 355 0.92 12.35 -17.71
C THR A 355 -0.04 11.69 -16.74
N ALA A 356 -1.30 11.53 -17.11
CA ALA A 356 -2.24 10.73 -16.36
C ALA A 356 -3.17 9.94 -17.28
N GLY A 357 -3.77 8.87 -16.79
CA GLY A 357 -4.78 8.21 -17.60
C GLY A 357 -5.43 6.98 -17.01
N PHE A 358 -6.38 6.47 -17.77
CA PHE A 358 -7.13 5.24 -17.53
C PHE A 358 -7.30 4.51 -18.87
N ASN A 359 -7.33 3.17 -18.86
CA ASN A 359 -7.59 2.37 -20.06
C ASN A 359 -8.42 1.13 -19.71
N SER A 360 -9.47 0.84 -20.48
CA SER A 360 -10.35 -0.32 -20.25
C SER A 360 -10.21 -1.44 -21.27
N GLY A 361 -9.09 -1.53 -22.01
CA GLY A 361 -9.00 -2.43 -23.16
C GLY A 361 -7.59 -2.88 -23.52
N SER A 362 -7.34 -2.94 -24.82
CA SER A 362 -6.04 -3.31 -25.40
C SER A 362 -4.92 -2.39 -24.91
N ALA A 363 -3.68 -2.89 -24.97
CA ALA A 363 -2.52 -2.15 -24.53
C ALA A 363 -2.39 -0.79 -25.22
N MET A 364 -2.08 0.24 -24.43
CA MET A 364 -1.95 1.61 -24.89
C MET A 364 -0.73 2.26 -24.23
N THR A 365 0.05 3.01 -25.03
CA THR A 365 1.21 3.77 -24.55
C THR A 365 1.01 5.26 -24.83
N ILE A 366 1.18 6.08 -23.80
CA ILE A 366 1.13 7.55 -23.89
C ILE A 366 2.55 8.07 -23.74
N SER A 367 3.11 8.57 -24.85
CA SER A 367 4.48 9.09 -24.95
C SER A 367 4.55 10.62 -25.12
N THR A 368 3.41 11.31 -25.02
CA THR A 368 3.33 12.78 -25.10
C THR A 368 3.29 13.36 -23.69
N ALA A 369 4.19 14.28 -23.37
CA ALA A 369 4.21 14.95 -22.07
C ALA A 369 2.98 15.85 -21.86
N ASN A 370 2.68 16.19 -20.60
CA ASN A 370 1.57 17.08 -20.23
C ASN A 370 0.20 16.62 -20.78
N THR A 371 -0.06 15.32 -20.77
CA THR A 371 -1.24 14.72 -21.42
C THR A 371 -2.05 13.88 -20.43
N VAL A 372 -3.37 14.03 -20.46
CA VAL A 372 -4.32 13.11 -19.81
C VAL A 372 -5.01 12.27 -20.88
N ALA A 373 -4.99 10.95 -20.74
CA ALA A 373 -5.55 10.02 -21.73
C ALA A 373 -6.58 9.05 -21.12
N PHE A 374 -7.70 8.89 -21.82
CA PHE A 374 -8.75 7.93 -21.48
C PHE A 374 -8.93 6.95 -22.64
N GLY A 375 -8.33 5.76 -22.52
CA GLY A 375 -8.33 4.73 -23.54
C GLY A 375 -9.58 3.86 -23.49
N ASN A 376 -10.33 3.86 -24.59
CA ASN A 376 -11.56 3.06 -24.76
C ASN A 376 -12.68 3.45 -23.78
N ASN A 377 -12.80 4.75 -23.47
CA ASN A 377 -13.78 5.26 -22.52
C ASN A 377 -14.66 6.35 -23.14
N ASN A 378 -15.91 6.42 -22.68
CA ASN A 378 -16.74 7.61 -22.86
C ASN A 378 -16.55 8.55 -21.66
N ILE A 379 -16.36 9.85 -21.91
CA ILE A 379 -16.25 10.88 -20.86
C ILE A 379 -17.56 11.65 -20.79
N TRP A 380 -18.29 11.50 -19.69
CA TRP A 380 -19.58 12.16 -19.49
C TRP A 380 -19.44 13.30 -18.48
N LEU A 381 -19.97 14.49 -18.81
CA LEU A 381 -20.13 15.61 -17.89
C LEU A 381 -21.59 15.68 -17.45
N ALA A 382 -21.96 14.95 -16.40
CA ALA A 382 -23.32 14.91 -15.88
C ALA A 382 -23.66 16.13 -15.01
N ASN A 383 -24.93 16.50 -14.96
CA ASN A 383 -25.48 17.46 -14.00
C ASN A 383 -26.73 16.89 -13.32
N ASN A 384 -26.92 17.21 -12.04
CA ASN A 384 -28.11 16.82 -11.26
C ASN A 384 -28.54 17.94 -10.30
N ASN A 385 -28.06 19.16 -10.54
CA ASN A 385 -28.25 20.35 -9.71
C ASN A 385 -28.96 21.48 -10.48
N ASN A 386 -29.64 21.14 -11.58
CA ASN A 386 -30.36 22.08 -12.45
C ASN A 386 -29.48 23.20 -13.05
N THR A 387 -28.17 22.95 -13.19
CA THR A 387 -27.20 23.89 -13.80
C THR A 387 -26.38 23.18 -14.87
N ALA A 388 -26.34 23.73 -16.09
CA ALA A 388 -25.59 23.16 -17.19
C ALA A 388 -24.06 23.19 -16.95
N SER A 389 -23.41 22.06 -17.16
CA SER A 389 -21.95 21.89 -17.07
C SER A 389 -21.25 22.29 -18.37
N GLU A 390 -19.97 22.66 -18.28
CA GLU A 390 -19.16 23.15 -19.40
C GLU A 390 -17.73 22.58 -19.34
N LEU A 391 -17.19 22.20 -20.50
CA LEU A 391 -15.76 21.96 -20.71
C LEU A 391 -15.11 23.26 -21.20
N ARG A 392 -14.05 23.74 -20.54
CA ARG A 392 -13.40 25.03 -20.85
C ARG A 392 -11.92 24.88 -21.22
N PHE A 393 -11.49 25.68 -22.19
CA PHE A 393 -10.11 25.81 -22.67
C PHE A 393 -9.69 27.27 -22.54
N TYR A 394 -8.96 27.58 -21.46
CA TYR A 394 -8.51 28.94 -21.16
C TYR A 394 -7.38 29.39 -22.09
N GLU A 395 -7.31 30.70 -22.36
CA GLU A 395 -6.15 31.30 -23.02
C GLU A 395 -4.88 31.21 -22.14
N PRO A 396 -3.66 31.30 -22.71
CA PRO A 396 -2.43 31.23 -21.94
C PRO A 396 -2.33 32.33 -20.87
N THR A 397 -1.92 31.94 -19.65
CA THR A 397 -1.68 32.87 -18.54
C THR A 397 -0.30 32.63 -17.93
N ALA A 398 0.35 33.69 -17.44
CA ALA A 398 1.69 33.63 -16.84
C ALA A 398 1.70 33.69 -15.30
N THR A 399 0.53 33.70 -14.64
CA THR A 399 0.43 33.80 -13.19
C THR A 399 0.73 32.45 -12.53
N THR A 400 1.92 32.31 -11.96
CA THR A 400 2.34 31.09 -11.25
C THR A 400 1.46 30.83 -10.03
N GLY A 401 0.96 29.59 -9.89
CA GLY A 401 0.29 29.11 -8.69
C GLY A 401 -1.16 29.56 -8.49
N ALA A 402 -1.71 30.38 -9.39
CA ALA A 402 -3.12 30.77 -9.39
C ALA A 402 -3.89 29.99 -10.47
N PHE A 403 -5.09 29.53 -10.13
CA PHE A 403 -6.10 29.20 -11.14
C PHE A 403 -6.31 30.46 -12.02
N PRO A 404 -6.57 30.32 -13.34
CA PRO A 404 -6.80 31.47 -14.21
C PRO A 404 -7.71 32.51 -13.54
N PRO A 405 -7.22 33.75 -13.29
CA PRO A 405 -7.96 34.74 -12.52
C PRO A 405 -9.24 35.18 -13.24
N SER A 406 -10.10 35.89 -12.52
CA SER A 406 -11.27 36.54 -13.13
C SER A 406 -10.82 37.44 -14.29
N GLY A 407 -11.54 37.36 -15.42
CA GLY A 407 -11.23 38.14 -16.63
C GLY A 407 -10.39 37.40 -17.68
N VAL A 408 -9.91 36.19 -17.40
CA VAL A 408 -9.22 35.35 -18.41
C VAL A 408 -10.24 34.69 -19.34
N ASN A 409 -10.03 34.83 -20.64
CA ASN A 409 -10.94 34.28 -21.65
C ASN A 409 -10.76 32.77 -21.83
N TYR A 410 -11.80 32.11 -22.34
CA TYR A 410 -11.77 30.68 -22.68
C TYR A 410 -12.70 30.37 -23.85
N ALA A 411 -12.40 29.29 -24.58
CA ALA A 411 -13.35 28.62 -25.47
C ALA A 411 -14.00 27.45 -24.70
N GLY A 412 -15.27 27.13 -24.93
CA GLY A 412 -15.93 26.06 -24.17
C GLY A 412 -17.08 25.35 -24.88
N PHE A 413 -17.37 24.14 -24.41
CA PHE A 413 -18.51 23.33 -24.82
C PHE A 413 -19.47 23.19 -23.64
N LYS A 414 -20.67 23.73 -23.78
CA LYS A 414 -21.67 23.80 -22.71
C LYS A 414 -23.01 23.25 -23.17
N ALA A 415 -23.66 22.47 -22.31
CA ALA A 415 -25.04 22.03 -22.56
C ALA A 415 -26.03 23.20 -22.48
N ALA A 416 -27.11 23.16 -23.26
CA ALA A 416 -28.22 24.11 -23.13
C ALA A 416 -28.94 23.89 -21.78
N PRO A 417 -29.59 24.93 -21.20
CA PRO A 417 -30.33 24.80 -19.94
C PRO A 417 -31.43 23.73 -19.97
N THR A 418 -32.03 23.52 -21.14
CA THR A 418 -33.04 22.49 -21.42
C THR A 418 -32.78 21.92 -22.81
N MET A 419 -32.79 20.60 -22.96
CA MET A 419 -32.75 19.91 -24.25
C MET A 419 -34.00 19.04 -24.40
N ALA A 420 -34.57 18.98 -25.60
CA ALA A 420 -35.74 18.13 -25.88
C ALA A 420 -35.36 16.65 -26.05
N ASP A 421 -34.13 16.37 -26.51
CA ASP A 421 -33.58 15.04 -26.77
C ASP A 421 -32.04 15.03 -26.65
N ASP A 422 -31.43 13.84 -26.74
CA ASP A 422 -29.97 13.65 -26.85
C ASP A 422 -29.43 14.11 -28.21
N ASN A 423 -28.50 15.06 -28.22
CA ASN A 423 -27.86 15.56 -29.44
C ASN A 423 -26.43 15.03 -29.58
N THR A 424 -26.12 14.29 -30.65
CA THR A 424 -24.78 13.75 -30.91
C THR A 424 -24.19 14.33 -32.19
N TYR A 425 -22.95 14.84 -32.11
CA TYR A 425 -22.23 15.41 -33.25
C TYR A 425 -20.97 14.57 -33.56
N THR A 426 -20.90 14.01 -34.76
CA THR A 426 -19.76 13.21 -35.23
C THR A 426 -18.83 14.05 -36.10
N LEU A 427 -17.55 14.16 -35.73
CA LEU A 427 -16.56 14.94 -36.45
C LEU A 427 -16.18 14.32 -37.82
N PRO A 428 -15.66 15.13 -38.78
CA PRO A 428 -15.14 14.63 -40.04
C PRO A 428 -13.86 13.81 -39.81
N ALA A 429 -13.56 12.90 -40.75
CA ALA A 429 -12.40 12.00 -40.65
C ALA A 429 -11.03 12.67 -40.90
N SER A 430 -11.00 13.90 -41.42
CA SER A 430 -9.78 14.65 -41.68
C SER A 430 -9.93 16.11 -41.25
N VAL A 431 -8.80 16.81 -41.16
CA VAL A 431 -8.79 18.28 -41.06
C VAL A 431 -9.24 18.90 -42.38
N GLY A 432 -9.82 20.10 -42.30
CA GLY A 432 -10.25 20.89 -43.47
C GLY A 432 -9.09 21.66 -44.09
N ASN A 433 -9.34 22.25 -45.26
CA ASN A 433 -8.41 23.18 -45.88
C ASN A 433 -8.43 24.55 -45.17
N VAL A 434 -7.46 25.39 -45.52
CA VAL A 434 -7.47 26.80 -45.11
C VAL A 434 -8.80 27.44 -45.58
N ASN A 435 -9.45 28.19 -44.68
CA ASN A 435 -10.77 28.80 -44.88
C ASN A 435 -11.96 27.81 -44.98
N ASP A 436 -11.80 26.56 -44.56
CA ASP A 436 -12.96 25.69 -44.34
C ASP A 436 -13.56 25.93 -42.95
N VAL A 437 -14.90 25.87 -42.87
CA VAL A 437 -15.66 25.87 -41.61
C VAL A 437 -16.32 24.52 -41.38
N LEU A 438 -16.48 24.15 -40.12
CA LEU A 438 -17.17 22.92 -39.75
C LEU A 438 -18.69 23.17 -39.76
N VAL A 439 -19.42 22.45 -40.61
CA VAL A 439 -20.88 22.55 -40.77
C VAL A 439 -21.55 21.20 -40.61
N MET A 440 -22.84 21.17 -40.31
CA MET A 440 -23.62 19.92 -40.35
C MET A 440 -23.74 19.42 -41.80
N ASP A 441 -23.45 18.15 -42.00
CA ASP A 441 -23.55 17.47 -43.30
C ASP A 441 -24.88 16.72 -43.43
N THR A 442 -25.09 15.74 -42.55
CA THR A 442 -26.34 14.96 -42.51
C THR A 442 -26.90 14.92 -41.11
N LYS A 443 -28.22 14.84 -41.01
CA LYS A 443 -28.97 14.66 -39.77
C LYS A 443 -29.87 13.43 -39.90
N THR A 444 -29.71 12.48 -39.00
CA THR A 444 -30.59 11.31 -38.86
C THR A 444 -31.10 11.24 -37.43
N GLY A 445 -32.36 11.59 -37.22
CA GLY A 445 -32.87 11.83 -35.86
C GLY A 445 -32.10 12.97 -35.19
N ASN A 446 -31.57 12.74 -33.99
CA ASN A 446 -30.77 13.72 -33.24
C ASN A 446 -29.25 13.48 -33.32
N ASN A 447 -28.82 12.67 -34.29
CA ASN A 447 -27.41 12.50 -34.64
C ASN A 447 -27.08 13.35 -35.87
N ALA A 448 -26.05 14.18 -35.79
CA ALA A 448 -25.52 14.97 -36.88
C ALA A 448 -24.09 14.54 -37.21
N THR A 449 -23.80 14.30 -38.48
CA THR A 449 -22.42 14.22 -38.98
C THR A 449 -21.97 15.61 -39.40
N MET A 450 -20.72 15.95 -39.11
CA MET A 450 -20.12 17.24 -39.47
C MET A 450 -19.21 17.06 -40.70
N LYS A 451 -19.07 18.12 -41.52
CA LYS A 451 -18.10 18.20 -42.62
C LYS A 451 -17.41 19.55 -42.66
N TRP A 452 -16.26 19.60 -43.32
CA TRP A 452 -15.62 20.85 -43.72
C TRP A 452 -16.29 21.41 -44.97
N ALA A 453 -16.63 22.70 -44.96
CA ALA A 453 -17.17 23.41 -46.11
C ALA A 453 -16.35 24.68 -46.36
N SER A 454 -15.95 24.90 -47.62
CA SER A 454 -15.18 26.09 -47.99
C SER A 454 -16.04 27.34 -47.89
N VAL A 455 -15.52 28.33 -47.19
CA VAL A 455 -16.14 29.65 -47.08
C VAL A 455 -16.05 30.42 -48.40
N ALA A 456 -15.26 29.97 -49.38
CA ALA A 456 -15.20 30.57 -50.72
C ALA A 456 -16.55 30.51 -51.47
N ASN A 457 -17.48 29.66 -51.04
CA ASN A 457 -18.85 29.58 -51.56
C ASN A 457 -19.92 30.08 -50.57
N VAL A 458 -19.51 30.64 -49.43
CA VAL A 458 -20.44 31.31 -48.52
C VAL A 458 -20.46 32.77 -48.95
N LEU A 459 -21.39 33.07 -49.84
CA LEU A 459 -21.90 34.39 -50.13
C LEU A 459 -21.89 35.23 -48.83
N SER A 460 -20.99 36.20 -48.72
CA SER A 460 -21.09 37.21 -47.66
C SER A 460 -22.24 38.15 -48.02
N VAL A 461 -23.47 37.72 -47.78
CA VAL A 461 -24.56 38.67 -47.57
C VAL A 461 -24.51 39.01 -46.08
N THR A 462 -23.62 39.94 -45.74
CA THR A 462 -23.57 40.51 -44.39
C THR A 462 -24.23 41.89 -44.43
N GLY A 463 -25.47 41.94 -43.94
CA GLY A 463 -26.08 43.16 -43.41
C GLY A 463 -26.73 44.11 -44.43
N TYR A 464 -28.00 43.90 -44.72
CA TYR A 464 -28.94 45.01 -44.74
C TYR A 464 -29.33 45.34 -43.29
N PRO A 465 -28.85 46.43 -42.67
CA PRO A 465 -29.80 47.29 -42.01
C PRO A 465 -30.60 47.99 -43.10
N SER A 466 -31.90 48.07 -42.92
CA SER A 466 -32.74 49.06 -43.61
C SER A 466 -32.10 50.44 -43.45
N VAL A 467 -31.35 50.90 -44.46
CA VAL A 467 -30.90 52.28 -44.57
C VAL A 467 -31.65 52.87 -45.75
N GLN A 468 -32.81 53.44 -45.44
CA GLN A 468 -33.27 54.61 -46.16
C GLN A 468 -32.19 55.69 -46.04
N ALA A 469 -31.28 55.76 -47.01
CA ALA A 469 -30.50 56.96 -47.25
C ALA A 469 -30.03 56.93 -48.70
N ASN A 470 -30.36 58.01 -49.41
CA ASN A 470 -29.85 58.36 -50.73
C ASN A 470 -28.40 57.90 -50.94
N VAL A 471 -28.20 56.88 -51.78
CA VAL A 471 -26.88 56.54 -52.30
C VAL A 471 -26.75 57.17 -53.70
N PRO A 472 -25.84 58.14 -53.90
CA PRO A 472 -25.56 58.72 -55.20
C PRO A 472 -24.93 57.67 -56.13
N ALA A 473 -25.24 57.78 -57.41
CA ALA A 473 -24.73 56.96 -58.51
C ALA A 473 -23.28 56.46 -58.32
N ALA A 474 -23.13 55.18 -58.01
CA ALA A 474 -21.86 54.48 -58.11
C ALA A 474 -22.09 53.16 -58.85
N THR A 475 -21.35 53.00 -59.94
CA THR A 475 -21.30 51.81 -60.79
C THR A 475 -20.63 50.66 -60.05
N ASP A 476 -21.41 49.81 -59.39
CA ASP A 476 -20.90 48.56 -58.82
C ASP A 476 -21.23 47.38 -59.73
N ASN A 477 -20.17 46.72 -60.23
CA ASN A 477 -20.27 45.53 -61.07
C ASN A 477 -20.40 44.29 -60.18
N VAL A 478 -21.51 43.58 -60.31
CA VAL A 478 -21.70 42.25 -59.69
C VAL A 478 -21.29 41.19 -60.71
N THR A 479 -20.21 40.45 -60.44
CA THR A 479 -19.80 39.29 -61.26
C THR A 479 -20.33 38.01 -60.63
N LEU A 480 -21.23 37.30 -61.33
CA LEU A 480 -21.83 36.05 -60.87
C LEU A 480 -21.30 34.87 -61.70
N ASP A 481 -20.99 33.74 -61.05
CA ASP A 481 -20.63 32.50 -61.75
C ASP A 481 -21.90 31.74 -62.15
N ALA A 482 -22.21 31.77 -63.45
CA ALA A 482 -23.41 31.15 -64.04
C ALA A 482 -23.36 29.61 -64.09
N ALA A 483 -22.30 28.95 -63.62
CA ALA A 483 -22.22 27.49 -63.61
C ALA A 483 -23.16 26.80 -62.59
N GLN A 484 -23.74 27.54 -61.64
CA GLN A 484 -24.51 26.96 -60.52
C GLN A 484 -26.02 27.24 -60.52
N TYR A 485 -26.54 28.07 -61.42
CA TYR A 485 -27.95 28.53 -61.34
C TYR A 485 -28.62 28.54 -62.73
N SER A 486 -29.76 27.85 -62.87
CA SER A 486 -30.57 27.82 -64.11
C SER A 486 -31.49 29.04 -64.28
N ALA A 487 -31.70 29.81 -63.20
CA ALA A 487 -32.40 31.09 -63.20
C ALA A 487 -31.91 31.98 -62.04
N PHE A 488 -31.91 33.30 -62.25
CA PHE A 488 -31.64 34.32 -61.22
C PHE A 488 -32.83 35.28 -61.11
N TYR A 489 -33.14 35.70 -59.88
CA TYR A 489 -34.22 36.62 -59.56
C TYR A 489 -33.65 37.87 -58.86
N ILE A 490 -33.89 39.03 -59.45
CA ILE A 490 -33.66 40.34 -58.82
C ILE A 490 -35.02 40.88 -58.45
N GLN A 491 -35.21 41.20 -57.17
CA GLN A 491 -36.40 41.90 -56.67
C GLN A 491 -35.95 43.30 -56.23
N SER A 492 -36.50 44.33 -56.85
CA SER A 492 -36.34 45.69 -56.35
C SER A 492 -37.51 46.02 -55.44
N ASP A 493 -37.23 46.32 -54.17
CA ASP A 493 -38.23 46.84 -53.25
C ASP A 493 -38.12 48.37 -53.25
N ASN A 494 -39.11 49.04 -53.83
CA ASN A 494 -39.15 50.50 -53.92
C ASN A 494 -39.69 51.13 -52.62
N GLY A 495 -40.00 50.34 -51.59
CA GLY A 495 -40.45 50.82 -50.27
C GLY A 495 -41.86 51.45 -50.27
N VAL A 496 -42.54 51.51 -51.41
CA VAL A 496 -43.95 51.88 -51.55
C VAL A 496 -44.70 50.65 -52.03
N GLY A 497 -45.45 50.03 -51.12
CA GLY A 497 -46.19 48.79 -51.40
C GLY A 497 -47.05 48.95 -52.63
N GLY A 498 -46.71 48.22 -53.69
CA GLY A 498 -47.47 48.28 -54.93
C GLY A 498 -46.93 47.47 -56.10
N ASP A 499 -45.63 47.32 -56.30
CA ASP A 499 -45.10 46.55 -57.44
C ASP A 499 -43.71 45.98 -57.13
N ASP A 500 -43.65 44.65 -56.93
CA ASP A 500 -42.40 43.88 -56.93
C ASP A 500 -42.10 43.44 -58.37
N ASP A 501 -41.20 44.14 -59.06
CA ASP A 501 -40.74 43.69 -60.37
C ASP A 501 -39.79 42.50 -60.22
N ILE A 502 -40.23 41.34 -60.69
CA ILE A 502 -39.44 40.11 -60.75
C ILE A 502 -38.77 40.02 -62.12
N LEU A 503 -37.50 40.41 -62.22
CA LEU A 503 -36.71 40.14 -63.41
C LEU A 503 -36.20 38.69 -63.36
N SER A 504 -36.77 37.82 -64.21
CA SER A 504 -36.28 36.45 -64.39
C SER A 504 -35.31 36.36 -65.57
N ILE A 505 -34.07 35.94 -65.31
CA ILE A 505 -33.10 35.63 -66.37
C ILE A 505 -32.97 34.12 -66.42
N ILE A 506 -33.47 33.52 -67.50
CA ILE A 506 -33.51 32.06 -67.71
C ILE A 506 -32.37 31.66 -68.64
N ASN A 507 -31.55 30.68 -68.22
CA ASN A 507 -30.38 30.16 -68.95
C ASN A 507 -29.28 31.21 -69.28
N PRO A 508 -28.66 31.86 -68.28
CA PRO A 508 -27.48 32.68 -68.53
C PRO A 508 -26.31 31.83 -69.04
N THR A 509 -25.55 32.37 -70.00
CA THR A 509 -24.36 31.71 -70.57
C THR A 509 -23.18 31.81 -69.58
N PRO A 510 -22.36 30.77 -69.38
CA PRO A 510 -21.18 30.86 -68.52
C PRO A 510 -20.27 32.03 -68.89
N GLY A 511 -19.95 32.90 -67.92
CA GLY A 511 -19.11 34.10 -68.09
C GLY A 511 -19.84 35.36 -68.57
N GLN A 512 -21.17 35.36 -68.61
CA GLN A 512 -21.97 36.50 -69.03
C GLN A 512 -22.07 37.56 -67.92
N VAL A 513 -21.55 38.77 -68.18
CA VAL A 513 -21.66 39.91 -67.25
C VAL A 513 -22.98 40.63 -67.49
N ILE A 514 -23.77 40.78 -66.43
CA ILE A 514 -25.08 41.44 -66.48
C ILE A 514 -24.95 42.78 -65.75
N TYR A 515 -25.09 43.87 -66.49
CA TYR A 515 -25.14 45.21 -65.92
C TYR A 515 -26.61 45.56 -65.66
N VAL A 516 -26.93 45.91 -64.42
CA VAL A 516 -28.25 46.39 -64.02
C VAL A 516 -28.08 47.84 -63.59
N TYR A 517 -28.71 48.76 -64.32
CA TYR A 517 -28.73 50.18 -63.98
C TYR A 517 -30.06 50.55 -63.34
N TRP A 518 -29.98 51.32 -62.27
CA TRP A 518 -31.11 51.98 -61.63
C TRP A 518 -30.90 53.49 -61.72
N ALA A 519 -31.77 54.19 -62.44
CA ALA A 519 -31.76 55.64 -62.48
C ALA A 519 -32.72 56.14 -61.38
N ASN A 520 -32.17 56.66 -60.28
CA ASN A 520 -32.95 57.39 -59.30
C ASN A 520 -32.96 58.88 -59.65
N ASP A 521 -34.12 59.46 -59.38
CA ASP A 521 -34.61 60.79 -59.73
C ASP A 521 -33.60 61.94 -59.51
N THR A 522 -33.72 62.98 -60.35
CA THR A 522 -33.07 64.32 -60.37
C THR A 522 -32.01 64.64 -61.44
N GLN A 523 -31.63 63.74 -62.35
CA GLN A 523 -30.83 64.13 -63.53
C GLN A 523 -31.53 63.77 -64.83
N ASN A 524 -32.14 64.79 -65.45
CA ASN A 524 -32.51 64.76 -66.86
C ASN A 524 -31.22 64.61 -67.68
N ASP A 525 -31.15 63.52 -68.45
CA ASP A 525 -30.05 63.07 -69.32
C ASP A 525 -29.02 62.13 -68.66
N VAL A 526 -29.36 60.83 -68.60
CA VAL A 526 -28.38 59.77 -68.32
C VAL A 526 -27.74 59.33 -69.62
N THR A 527 -26.41 59.47 -69.73
CA THR A 527 -25.63 58.95 -70.86
C THR A 527 -24.95 57.65 -70.43
N ILE A 528 -25.40 56.51 -70.94
CA ILE A 528 -24.77 55.20 -70.67
C ILE A 528 -23.95 54.81 -71.89
N ALA A 529 -22.62 54.71 -71.73
CA ALA A 529 -21.68 54.30 -72.77
C ALA A 529 -21.80 55.09 -74.10
N GLY A 530 -22.08 56.39 -74.02
CA GLY A 530 -22.12 57.28 -75.19
C GLY A 530 -23.44 57.28 -75.99
N ILE A 531 -24.48 56.61 -75.51
CA ILE A 531 -25.83 56.65 -76.11
C ILE A 531 -26.72 57.56 -75.26
N PRO A 532 -27.25 58.69 -75.79
CA PRO A 532 -28.14 59.55 -75.04
C PRO A 532 -29.55 58.95 -74.95
N PHE A 533 -30.12 58.93 -73.74
CA PHE A 533 -31.53 58.59 -73.48
C PHE A 533 -32.25 59.80 -72.90
N VAL A 534 -33.37 60.19 -73.52
CA VAL A 534 -34.24 61.27 -73.05
C VAL A 534 -35.39 60.65 -72.26
N VAL A 535 -35.43 60.87 -70.95
CA VAL A 535 -36.58 60.50 -70.11
C VAL A 535 -37.62 61.62 -70.23
N PRO A 536 -38.89 61.34 -70.57
CA PRO A 536 -39.92 62.38 -70.64
C PRO A 536 -40.16 62.98 -69.24
N ASN A 537 -40.09 64.31 -69.14
CA ASN A 537 -40.32 65.04 -67.89
C ASN A 537 -41.68 64.69 -67.27
N GLY A 538 -41.68 64.28 -66.00
CA GLY A 538 -42.85 64.38 -65.12
C GLY A 538 -43.52 63.09 -64.65
N ALA A 539 -42.90 61.92 -64.75
CA ALA A 539 -43.37 60.70 -64.09
C ALA A 539 -42.17 59.90 -63.57
N ASP A 540 -42.32 59.22 -62.43
CA ASP A 540 -41.34 58.27 -61.90
C ASP A 540 -41.20 57.11 -62.89
N VAL A 541 -40.18 57.17 -63.76
CA VAL A 541 -39.89 56.12 -64.74
C VAL A 541 -38.63 55.39 -64.32
N GLY A 542 -38.79 54.23 -63.70
CA GLY A 542 -37.72 53.24 -63.58
C GLY A 542 -37.49 52.58 -64.95
N VAL A 543 -36.27 52.69 -65.49
CA VAL A 543 -35.87 52.00 -66.73
C VAL A 543 -34.83 50.95 -66.40
N THR A 544 -35.17 49.67 -66.60
CA THR A 544 -34.22 48.56 -66.45
C THR A 544 -33.58 48.25 -67.79
N LEU A 545 -32.29 48.53 -67.91
CA LEU A 545 -31.47 48.25 -69.09
C LEU A 545 -30.59 47.04 -68.84
N ILE A 546 -30.49 46.15 -69.84
CA ILE A 546 -29.60 44.97 -69.81
C ILE A 546 -28.72 44.97 -71.06
N TYR A 547 -27.41 44.81 -70.90
CA TYR A 547 -26.48 44.62 -72.02
C TYR A 547 -26.39 43.14 -72.42
N LEU A 548 -26.89 42.80 -73.60
CA LEU A 548 -26.94 41.42 -74.12
C LEU A 548 -26.40 41.35 -75.54
N ASN A 549 -25.50 40.40 -75.80
CA ASN A 549 -24.95 40.10 -77.13
C ASN A 549 -24.37 41.33 -77.86
N GLY A 550 -23.64 42.19 -77.14
CA GLY A 550 -22.96 43.35 -77.72
C GLY A 550 -23.84 44.61 -77.89
N GLY A 551 -25.05 44.64 -77.32
CA GLY A 551 -25.92 45.82 -77.34
C GLY A 551 -26.78 45.98 -76.08
N TRP A 552 -27.14 47.23 -75.74
CA TRP A 552 -28.07 47.54 -74.65
C TRP A 552 -29.52 47.26 -75.10
N ARG A 553 -30.29 46.57 -74.26
CA ARG A 553 -31.72 46.30 -74.45
C ARG A 553 -32.50 46.84 -73.26
N CYS A 554 -33.60 47.54 -73.53
CA CYS A 554 -34.58 47.91 -72.51
C CYS A 554 -35.48 46.71 -72.24
N VAL A 555 -35.61 46.33 -70.96
CA VAL A 555 -36.37 45.14 -70.54
C VAL A 555 -37.67 45.51 -69.83
N GLY A 556 -37.85 46.79 -69.50
CA GLY A 556 -39.12 47.36 -69.05
C GLY A 556 -39.01 48.87 -68.89
N SER A 557 -40.09 49.57 -69.20
CA SER A 557 -40.33 50.97 -68.82
C SER A 557 -41.71 51.03 -68.18
N PHE A 558 -41.81 51.53 -66.96
CA PHE A 558 -43.11 51.82 -66.35
C PHE A 558 -43.28 53.31 -66.13
N VAL A 559 -44.48 53.77 -66.47
CA VAL A 559 -45.01 55.09 -66.14
C VAL A 559 -46.03 54.82 -65.03
N GLN A 560 -45.80 55.32 -63.82
CA GLN A 560 -46.86 55.38 -62.82
C GLN A 560 -47.99 56.29 -63.39
N PRO A 561 -49.27 55.87 -63.37
CA PRO A 561 -50.37 56.75 -63.77
C PRO A 561 -50.52 57.98 -62.89
#